data_AF-A0A812WJC5-F1
#
_entry.id   AF-A0A812WJC5-F1
#
_cell.length_a   1.000
_cell.length_b   1.000
_cell.length_c   1.000
_cell.angle_alpha   90.00
_cell.angle_beta   90.00
_cell.angle_gamma   90.00
#
_symmetry.space_group_name_H-M   'P 1'
#
loop_
_entity.id
_entity.type
_entity.pdbx_description
1 polymer ?
#
loop_
_entity_poly.entity_id
_entity_poly.type
_entity_poly.pdbx_seq_one_letter_code
_entity_poly.pdbx_strand_id
1 'polypeptide(L)'
;MPKRSINTDDDDVQTQCQEGLWFDAEKHRSEIRAFLRGPKSTEKYGIIDLFGASAQMSKIWRKAGWETFAFDIKSNPEHDMTSAKGFWTLCAEAKKLKTKGLIFGGPPCSLYVWISKSIHKRSQENKFLGDTSRLKVRMSNRIVATGFLF
;
A
#
# COMPACT_ATOMS: atom_id res chain seq x y z
N MET A 1 36.89 8.05 6.76
CA MET A 1 35.70 8.61 6.07
C MET A 1 34.56 8.66 7.08
N PRO A 2 33.99 9.83 7.40
CA PRO A 2 32.84 9.87 8.30
C PRO A 2 31.65 9.18 7.62
N LYS A 3 31.00 8.27 8.35
CA LYS A 3 29.77 7.61 7.91
C LYS A 3 28.72 8.70 7.72
N ARG A 4 28.27 8.93 6.47
CA ARG A 4 27.08 9.74 6.20
C ARG A 4 25.96 9.22 7.09
N SER A 5 25.42 10.07 7.96
CA SER A 5 24.15 9.81 8.62
C SER A 5 23.12 9.57 7.51
N ILE A 6 22.53 8.39 7.52
CA ILE A 6 21.44 8.07 6.61
C ILE A 6 20.26 8.89 7.12
N ASN A 7 19.89 9.93 6.37
CA ASN A 7 18.69 10.70 6.64
C ASN A 7 17.49 9.76 6.48
N THR A 8 16.78 9.49 7.59
CA THR A 8 15.63 8.58 7.63
C THR A 8 14.33 9.22 7.15
N ASP A 9 14.37 10.50 6.78
CA ASP A 9 13.16 11.29 6.52
C ASP A 9 12.59 11.12 5.10
N ASP A 10 13.30 10.44 4.21
CA ASP A 10 12.99 10.32 2.77
C ASP A 10 12.82 8.86 2.30
N ASP A 11 12.27 8.00 3.17
CA ASP A 11 11.96 6.62 2.81
C ASP A 11 10.57 6.52 2.18
N ASP A 12 10.50 6.10 0.92
CA ASP A 12 9.24 5.91 0.20
C ASP A 12 8.52 4.61 0.60
N VAL A 13 9.18 3.74 1.38
CA VAL A 13 8.58 2.51 1.93
C VAL A 13 8.61 2.57 3.45
N GLN A 14 7.44 2.56 4.10
CA GLN A 14 7.31 2.68 5.55
C GLN A 14 6.30 1.67 6.11
N THR A 15 6.55 1.24 7.34
CA THR A 15 5.69 0.36 8.14
C THR A 15 5.88 0.71 9.62
N GLN A 16 4.83 0.60 10.41
CA GLN A 16 4.89 0.57 11.87
C GLN A 16 4.73 -0.86 12.40
N CYS A 17 4.28 -1.78 11.57
CA CYS A 17 4.13 -3.18 11.91
C CYS A 17 5.49 -3.89 11.95
N GLN A 18 5.75 -4.62 13.04
CA GLN A 18 6.93 -5.47 13.13
C GLN A 18 6.89 -6.55 12.05
N GLU A 19 8.02 -6.84 11.42
CA GLU A 19 8.10 -7.74 10.27
C GLU A 19 7.52 -9.14 10.53
N GLY A 20 7.74 -9.71 11.71
CA GLY A 20 7.18 -11.01 12.09
C GLY A 20 5.65 -11.04 12.21
N LEU A 21 5.01 -9.86 12.22
CA LEU A 21 3.57 -9.66 12.37
C LEU A 21 2.92 -9.11 11.10
N TRP A 22 3.66 -8.96 10.01
CA TRP A 22 3.10 -8.49 8.76
C TRP A 22 1.97 -9.39 8.27
N PHE A 23 0.87 -8.75 7.90
CA PHE A 23 -0.34 -9.42 7.47
C PHE A 23 -0.13 -10.08 6.10
N ASP A 24 -0.40 -11.37 6.06
CA ASP A 24 -0.24 -12.20 4.87
C ASP A 24 -1.58 -12.40 4.16
N ALA A 25 -2.02 -11.38 3.41
CA ALA A 25 -3.33 -11.37 2.77
C ALA A 25 -3.57 -12.57 1.82
N GLU A 26 -2.52 -13.19 1.31
CA GLU A 26 -2.64 -14.39 0.47
C GLU A 26 -3.22 -15.59 1.21
N LYS A 27 -2.96 -15.70 2.53
CA LYS A 27 -3.54 -16.76 3.38
C LYS A 27 -5.01 -16.53 3.70
N HIS A 28 -5.51 -15.30 3.52
CA HIS A 28 -6.88 -14.89 3.86
C HIS A 28 -7.75 -14.63 2.62
N ARG A 29 -7.33 -15.04 1.42
CA ARG A 29 -8.04 -14.75 0.14
C ARG A 29 -9.54 -15.05 0.18
N SER A 30 -9.93 -16.18 0.77
CA SER A 30 -11.35 -16.57 0.86
C SER A 30 -12.16 -15.64 1.77
N GLU A 31 -11.59 -15.27 2.92
CA GLU A 31 -12.21 -14.34 3.88
C GLU A 31 -12.32 -12.93 3.30
N ILE A 32 -11.25 -12.44 2.67
CA ILE A 32 -11.20 -11.14 2.01
C ILE A 32 -12.28 -11.06 0.92
N ARG A 33 -12.35 -12.09 0.07
CA ARG A 33 -13.36 -12.16 -0.99
C ARG A 33 -14.78 -12.19 -0.42
N ALA A 34 -15.02 -12.97 0.63
CA ALA A 34 -16.32 -13.04 1.28
C ALA A 34 -16.71 -11.67 1.87
N PHE A 35 -15.78 -10.99 2.52
CA PHE A 35 -16.00 -9.66 3.09
C PHE A 35 -16.33 -8.62 2.01
N LEU A 36 -15.55 -8.55 0.94
CA LEU A 36 -15.72 -7.59 -0.16
C LEU A 36 -17.00 -7.86 -0.98
N ARG A 37 -17.40 -9.12 -1.14
CA ARG A 37 -18.65 -9.51 -1.83
C ARG A 37 -19.89 -9.47 -0.95
N GLY A 38 -19.72 -9.35 0.37
CA GLY A 38 -20.83 -9.20 1.30
C GLY A 38 -21.61 -7.90 1.07
N PRO A 39 -22.62 -7.61 1.91
CA PRO A 39 -23.46 -6.43 1.77
C PRO A 39 -22.62 -5.15 1.62
N LYS A 40 -22.97 -4.33 0.62
CA LYS A 40 -22.29 -3.07 0.37
C LYS A 40 -22.55 -2.11 1.54
N SER A 41 -21.52 -1.36 1.93
CA SER A 41 -21.70 -0.27 2.90
C SER A 41 -22.36 0.92 2.21
N THR A 42 -22.88 1.87 3.00
CA THR A 42 -23.36 3.14 2.45
C THR A 42 -22.27 3.78 1.59
N GLU A 43 -22.59 4.04 0.32
CA GLU A 43 -21.65 4.65 -0.62
C GLU A 43 -21.30 6.06 -0.16
N LYS A 44 -20.01 6.39 -0.21
CA LYS A 44 -19.45 7.65 0.27
C LYS A 44 -18.44 8.22 -0.71
N TYR A 45 -17.41 7.44 -1.07
CA TYR A 45 -16.26 7.98 -1.80
C TYR A 45 -16.39 7.87 -3.32
N GLY A 46 -16.01 8.92 -4.04
CA GLY A 46 -15.76 8.86 -5.49
C GLY A 46 -14.39 8.25 -5.81
N ILE A 47 -13.40 8.49 -4.94
CA ILE A 47 -12.04 7.93 -5.08
C ILE A 47 -11.45 7.52 -3.73
N ILE A 48 -10.72 6.40 -3.75
CA ILE A 48 -9.75 6.03 -2.71
C ILE A 48 -8.35 6.25 -3.29
N ASP A 49 -7.57 7.09 -2.63
CA ASP A 49 -6.21 7.50 -2.97
C ASP A 49 -5.21 6.70 -2.10
N LEU A 50 -4.83 5.53 -2.59
CA LEU A 50 -4.02 4.53 -1.92
C LEU A 50 -2.52 4.80 -2.16
N PHE A 51 -1.74 4.92 -1.08
CA PHE A 51 -0.36 5.44 -1.09
C PHE A 51 -0.30 6.91 -1.54
N GLY A 52 -1.30 7.70 -1.16
CA GLY A 52 -1.45 9.06 -1.65
C GLY A 52 -0.42 10.05 -1.11
N ALA A 53 0.27 9.75 -0.01
CA ALA A 53 1.17 10.61 0.77
C ALA A 53 0.73 12.08 0.87
N SER A 54 1.04 12.88 -0.15
CA SER A 54 0.60 14.28 -0.30
C SER A 54 -0.89 14.46 -0.68
N ALA A 55 -1.62 13.36 -0.86
CA ALA A 55 -3.04 13.24 -1.16
C ALA A 55 -3.48 14.05 -2.39
N GLN A 56 -2.63 14.12 -3.43
CA GLN A 56 -2.89 14.96 -4.62
C GLN A 56 -4.16 14.52 -5.35
N MET A 57 -4.38 13.22 -5.51
CA MET A 57 -5.58 12.72 -6.17
C MET A 57 -6.83 13.08 -5.38
N SER A 58 -6.78 12.88 -4.05
CA SER A 58 -7.86 13.33 -3.15
C SER A 58 -8.11 14.83 -3.23
N LYS A 59 -7.07 15.67 -3.36
CA LYS A 59 -7.22 17.13 -3.49
C LYS A 59 -7.90 17.52 -4.80
N ILE A 60 -7.50 16.91 -5.92
CA ILE A 60 -8.08 17.17 -7.25
C ILE A 60 -9.56 16.79 -7.26
N TRP A 61 -9.91 15.61 -6.75
CA TRP A 61 -11.29 15.12 -6.76
C TRP A 61 -12.20 15.89 -5.81
N ARG A 62 -11.69 16.31 -4.64
CA ARG A 62 -12.44 17.21 -3.74
C ARG A 62 -12.77 18.54 -4.40
N LYS A 63 -11.85 19.13 -5.17
CA LYS A 63 -12.12 20.36 -5.94
C LYS A 63 -13.22 20.17 -6.99
N ALA A 64 -13.37 18.95 -7.51
CA ALA A 64 -14.45 18.59 -8.43
C ALA A 64 -15.77 18.18 -7.70
N GLY A 65 -15.85 18.37 -6.37
CA GLY A 65 -17.06 18.10 -5.59
C GLY A 65 -17.24 16.65 -5.12
N TRP A 66 -16.20 15.81 -5.24
CA TRP A 66 -16.27 14.41 -4.79
C TRP A 66 -15.75 14.24 -3.36
N GLU A 67 -16.41 13.36 -2.60
CA GLU A 67 -15.83 12.82 -1.38
C GLU A 67 -14.71 11.82 -1.69
N THR A 68 -13.64 11.85 -0.90
CA THR A 68 -12.41 11.09 -1.16
C THR A 68 -11.87 10.49 0.12
N PHE A 69 -11.15 9.37 0.01
CA PHE A 69 -10.43 8.77 1.14
C PHE A 69 -8.95 8.57 0.78
N ALA A 70 -8.04 9.20 1.53
CA ALA A 70 -6.60 9.03 1.36
C ALA A 70 -6.08 7.98 2.35
N PHE A 71 -5.46 6.92 1.83
CA PHE A 71 -4.88 5.85 2.62
C PHE A 71 -3.36 5.84 2.45
N ASP A 72 -2.65 6.34 3.46
CA ASP A 72 -1.20 6.37 3.48
C ASP A 72 -0.69 6.43 4.92
N ILE A 73 0.31 5.61 5.25
CA ILE A 73 0.90 5.53 6.59
C ILE A 73 1.52 6.87 7.05
N LYS A 74 2.03 7.68 6.12
CA LYS A 74 2.60 9.02 6.41
C LYS A 74 1.52 9.99 6.88
N SER A 75 0.28 9.78 6.43
CA SER A 75 -0.87 10.62 6.82
C SER A 75 -1.54 10.14 8.10
N ASN A 76 -1.57 8.83 8.33
CA ASN A 76 -2.13 8.21 9.52
C ASN A 76 -1.41 6.88 9.80
N PRO A 77 -0.78 6.72 10.98
CA PRO A 77 -0.21 5.46 11.48
C PRO A 77 -1.09 4.21 11.28
N GLU A 78 -2.41 4.38 11.40
CA GLU A 78 -3.39 3.30 11.27
C GLU A 78 -3.63 2.86 9.82
N HIS A 79 -3.10 3.60 8.85
CA HIS A 79 -3.15 3.27 7.42
C HIS A 79 -1.92 2.48 6.97
N ASP A 80 -1.34 1.69 7.88
CA ASP A 80 -0.26 0.76 7.55
C ASP A 80 -0.81 -0.51 6.88
N MET A 81 -0.67 -0.60 5.56
CA MET A 81 -1.15 -1.75 4.76
C MET A 81 -0.44 -3.07 5.09
N THR A 82 0.73 -3.03 5.73
CA THR A 82 1.44 -4.24 6.17
C THR A 82 0.85 -4.82 7.45
N SER A 83 0.03 -4.07 8.18
CA SER A 83 -0.68 -4.54 9.37
C SER A 83 -2.05 -5.12 9.02
N ALA A 84 -2.55 -6.06 9.81
CA ALA A 84 -3.90 -6.62 9.61
C ALA A 84 -4.97 -5.52 9.76
N LYS A 85 -4.81 -4.65 10.76
CA LYS A 85 -5.73 -3.54 11.03
C LYS A 85 -5.79 -2.55 9.86
N GLY A 86 -4.65 -2.12 9.34
CA GLY A 86 -4.62 -1.20 8.19
C GLY A 86 -5.16 -1.84 6.92
N PHE A 87 -4.81 -3.10 6.64
CA PHE A 87 -5.36 -3.83 5.50
C PHE A 87 -6.89 -3.97 5.55
N TRP A 88 -7.44 -4.40 6.70
CA TRP A 88 -8.90 -4.51 6.85
C TRP A 88 -9.59 -3.16 6.86
N THR A 89 -8.95 -2.10 7.36
CA THR A 89 -9.44 -0.72 7.24
C THR A 89 -9.56 -0.33 5.77
N LEU A 90 -8.54 -0.57 4.94
CA LEU A 90 -8.61 -0.35 3.50
C LEU A 90 -9.77 -1.12 2.85
N CYS A 91 -9.95 -2.40 3.19
CA CYS A 91 -11.08 -3.19 2.70
C CYS A 91 -12.43 -2.59 3.11
N ALA A 92 -12.59 -2.14 4.35
CA ALA A 92 -13.82 -1.53 4.84
C ALA A 92 -14.14 -0.21 4.12
N GLU A 93 -13.12 0.62 3.87
CA GLU A 93 -13.29 1.87 3.12
C GLU A 93 -13.56 1.61 1.63
N ALA A 94 -12.96 0.57 1.04
CA ALA A 94 -13.25 0.12 -0.32
C ALA A 94 -14.73 -0.26 -0.51
N LYS A 95 -15.38 -0.81 0.50
CA LYS A 95 -16.83 -1.11 0.46
C LYS A 95 -17.72 0.14 0.45
N LYS A 96 -17.19 1.30 0.84
CA LYS A 96 -17.87 2.60 0.80
C LYS A 96 -17.63 3.32 -0.53
N LEU A 97 -16.91 2.71 -1.48
CA LEU A 97 -16.70 3.30 -2.80
C LEU A 97 -18.03 3.31 -3.60
N LYS A 98 -18.34 4.47 -4.17
CA LYS A 98 -19.50 4.65 -5.05
C LYS A 98 -19.43 3.68 -6.22
N THR A 99 -20.58 3.33 -6.77
CA THR A 99 -20.63 2.58 -8.04
C THR A 99 -19.94 3.42 -9.12
N LYS A 100 -18.97 2.82 -9.83
CA LYS A 100 -18.03 3.51 -10.75
C LYS A 100 -17.01 4.45 -10.08
N GLY A 101 -16.88 4.42 -8.76
CA GLY A 101 -15.77 5.07 -8.07
C GLY A 101 -14.44 4.38 -8.39
N LEU A 102 -13.34 5.09 -8.13
CA LEU A 102 -11.99 4.65 -8.48
C LEU A 102 -11.17 4.33 -7.22
N ILE A 103 -10.42 3.24 -7.22
CA ILE A 103 -9.26 3.09 -6.34
C ILE A 103 -8.04 3.43 -7.18
N PHE A 104 -7.37 4.53 -6.83
CA PHE A 104 -6.14 4.95 -7.47
C PHE A 104 -5.00 4.73 -6.48
N GLY A 105 -3.96 3.99 -6.87
CA GLY A 105 -2.80 3.85 -6.00
C GLY A 105 -1.51 3.58 -6.73
N GLY A 106 -0.44 4.20 -6.21
CA GLY A 106 0.93 4.02 -6.65
C GLY A 106 1.75 3.46 -5.49
N PRO A 107 1.84 2.12 -5.32
CA PRO A 107 2.66 1.56 -4.26
C PRO A 107 4.13 2.00 -4.42
N PRO A 108 4.91 2.01 -3.33
CA PRO A 108 6.33 2.35 -3.39
C PRO A 108 7.06 1.53 -4.47
N CYS A 109 7.45 2.21 -5.55
CA CYS A 109 7.89 1.58 -6.79
C CYS A 109 9.41 1.68 -7.01
N SER A 110 10.11 2.45 -6.18
CA SER A 110 11.56 2.62 -6.26
C SER A 110 12.33 1.31 -6.15
N LEU A 111 11.71 0.22 -5.66
CA LEU A 111 12.31 -1.11 -5.58
C LEU A 111 11.93 -2.05 -6.74
N TYR A 112 11.25 -1.54 -7.78
CA TYR A 112 10.86 -2.29 -8.97
C TYR A 112 11.33 -1.67 -10.29
N VAL A 113 11.80 -0.42 -10.28
CA VAL A 113 12.30 0.27 -11.47
C VAL A 113 13.74 -0.11 -11.80
N TRP A 114 14.09 -0.17 -13.09
CA TRP A 114 15.41 -0.62 -13.54
C TRP A 114 16.58 0.23 -12.99
N ILE A 115 16.35 1.51 -12.70
CA ILE A 115 17.36 2.45 -12.18
C ILE A 115 17.91 1.99 -10.83
N SER A 116 17.10 1.32 -10.01
CA SER A 116 17.49 0.81 -8.70
C SER A 116 17.84 -0.67 -8.72
N LYS A 117 18.09 -1.27 -9.90
CA LYS A 117 18.43 -2.70 -10.05
C LYS A 117 19.65 -3.12 -9.23
N SER A 118 20.64 -2.25 -9.04
CA SER A 118 21.80 -2.50 -8.18
C SER A 118 21.45 -2.59 -6.67
N ILE A 119 20.32 -2.01 -6.27
CA ILE A 119 19.83 -1.96 -4.89
C ILE A 119 18.90 -3.13 -4.61
N HIS A 120 17.84 -3.29 -5.42
CA HIS A 120 16.84 -4.34 -5.19
C HIS A 120 17.26 -5.70 -5.76
N LYS A 121 18.19 -5.74 -6.73
CA LYS A 121 18.76 -6.96 -7.34
C LYS A 121 17.72 -7.97 -7.84
N ARG A 122 16.53 -7.52 -8.28
CA ARG A 122 15.49 -8.42 -8.81
C ARG A 122 15.96 -8.97 -10.15
N SER A 123 15.87 -10.28 -10.32
CA SER A 123 16.29 -10.97 -11.53
C SER A 123 15.52 -12.28 -11.69
N GLN A 124 15.64 -12.93 -12.85
CA GLN A 124 14.95 -14.20 -13.08
C GLN A 124 15.44 -15.29 -12.11
N GLU A 125 16.73 -15.27 -11.77
CA GLU A 125 17.37 -16.25 -10.90
C GLU A 125 16.81 -16.21 -9.46
N ASN A 126 16.41 -15.04 -8.97
CA ASN A 126 15.74 -14.90 -7.68
C ASN A 126 14.22 -14.79 -7.77
N LYS A 127 13.63 -15.28 -8.88
CA LYS A 127 12.18 -15.26 -9.13
C LYS A 127 11.60 -13.85 -9.00
N PHE A 128 12.38 -12.84 -9.37
CA PHE A 128 12.07 -11.42 -9.27
C PHE A 128 11.77 -10.91 -7.85
N LEU A 129 12.14 -11.66 -6.80
CA LEU A 129 11.94 -11.26 -5.40
C LEU A 129 12.98 -10.25 -4.91
N GLY A 130 14.13 -10.15 -5.58
CA GLY A 130 15.20 -9.24 -5.22
C GLY A 130 16.07 -9.72 -4.06
N ASP A 131 16.85 -8.81 -3.49
CA ASP A 131 17.71 -9.03 -2.33
C ASP A 131 16.88 -9.10 -1.05
N THR A 132 16.34 -10.28 -0.75
CA THR A 132 15.51 -10.51 0.44
C THR A 132 16.29 -10.44 1.74
N SER A 133 17.61 -10.24 1.75
CA SER A 133 18.33 -9.87 2.98
C SER A 133 17.96 -8.46 3.47
N ARG A 134 17.43 -7.61 2.56
CA ARG A 134 17.03 -6.23 2.85
C ARG A 134 15.57 -6.13 3.26
N LEU A 135 15.32 -5.53 4.43
CA LEU A 135 13.98 -5.31 4.97
C LEU A 135 13.05 -4.61 3.97
N LYS A 136 13.53 -3.54 3.31
CA LYS A 136 12.70 -2.78 2.35
C LYS A 136 12.24 -3.61 1.16
N VAL A 137 13.08 -4.52 0.67
CA VAL A 137 12.72 -5.42 -0.44
C VAL A 137 11.64 -6.40 0.01
N ARG A 138 11.76 -6.96 1.22
CA ARG A 138 10.74 -7.84 1.81
C ARG A 138 9.42 -7.10 2.05
N MET A 139 9.46 -5.88 2.59
CA MET A 139 8.28 -5.03 2.79
C MET A 139 7.59 -4.70 1.45
N SER A 140 8.38 -4.32 0.45
CA SER A 140 7.89 -4.00 -0.89
C SER A 140 7.25 -5.22 -1.58
N ASN A 141 7.80 -6.42 -1.39
CA ASN A 141 7.17 -7.67 -1.84
C ASN A 141 5.83 -7.90 -1.13
N ARG A 142 5.78 -7.64 0.18
CA ARG A 142 4.57 -7.82 0.98
C ARG A 142 3.46 -6.85 0.57
N ILE A 143 3.78 -5.56 0.42
CA ILE A 143 2.84 -4.52 -0.05
C ILE A 143 2.26 -4.90 -1.41
N VAL A 144 3.10 -5.34 -2.35
CA VAL A 144 2.66 -5.78 -3.68
C VAL A 144 1.76 -7.01 -3.60
N ALA A 145 2.18 -8.06 -2.88
CA ALA A 145 1.38 -9.28 -2.73
C ALA A 145 -0.01 -8.99 -2.12
N THR A 146 -0.08 -8.04 -1.18
CA THR A 146 -1.31 -7.62 -0.52
C THR A 146 -2.17 -6.70 -1.39
N GLY A 147 -1.56 -5.76 -2.12
CA GLY A 147 -2.25 -4.74 -2.90
C GLY A 147 -2.90 -5.22 -4.20
N PHE A 148 -2.41 -6.31 -4.80
CA PHE A 148 -2.96 -6.87 -6.05
C PHE A 148 -4.07 -7.92 -5.83
N LEU A 149 -4.73 -7.91 -4.67
CA LEU A 149 -5.84 -8.82 -4.35
C LEU A 149 -7.24 -8.24 -4.64
N PHE A 150 -7.33 -6.96 -5.01
CA PHE A 150 -8.57 -6.26 -5.34
C PHE A 150 -8.98 -6.45 -6.81
#